data_AF-A0A7K1EQ13-F1
#
_entry.id   AF-A0A7K1EQ13-F1
#
_cell.length_a   1.000
_cell.length_b   1.000
_cell.length_c   1.000
_cell.angle_alpha   90.00
_cell.angle_beta   90.00
_cell.angle_gamma   90.00
#
_symmetry.space_group_name_H-M   'P 1'
#
loop_
_entity.id
_entity.type
_entity.pdbx_description
1 polymer ?
#
loop_
_entity_poly.entity_id
_entity_poly.type
_entity_poly.pdbx_seq_one_letter_code
_entity_poly.pdbx_strand_id
1 'polypeptide(L)'
;TFIVIRRTAKSLRFGLTWPAVVLIVGIIAQALLGGVTVLTGLNSWVVGAHFLVSGVLISIASVLVWRVYSPKHDPISYSAVLLAWPIFLIGWVTVVVGVVVTGAGPHAGDADTPRNGFDLETWQHYHSWPAYLMTGLVLLALVLVWRSVQDRKLANPAVRSLASLLLVAIVQAVLGVAQANMGVPALLAGIHMLGASVIISLLTFQLLALRSKFQRGISSS
;
A
#
# COMPACT_ATOMS: atom_id res chain seq x y z
N THR A 1 -31.39 -19.60 17.58
CA THR A 1 -31.23 -18.49 16.61
C THR A 1 -30.67 -17.21 17.23
N PHE A 2 -31.24 -16.66 18.31
CA PHE A 2 -30.77 -15.41 18.96
C PHE A 2 -29.35 -15.47 19.56
N ILE A 3 -28.94 -16.62 20.12
CA ILE A 3 -27.58 -16.83 20.68
C ILE A 3 -26.51 -16.97 19.58
N VAL A 4 -26.88 -17.54 18.42
CA VAL A 4 -25.99 -17.60 17.25
C VAL A 4 -25.80 -16.20 16.67
N ILE A 5 -26.85 -15.39 16.57
CA ILE A 5 -26.76 -13.98 16.15
C ILE A 5 -25.91 -13.15 17.13
N ARG A 6 -26.06 -13.34 18.46
CA ARG A 6 -25.23 -12.64 19.47
C ARG A 6 -23.76 -13.09 19.50
N ARG A 7 -23.47 -14.37 19.23
CA ARG A 7 -22.08 -14.88 19.16
C ARG A 7 -21.39 -14.50 17.85
N THR A 8 -22.12 -14.46 16.73
CA THR A 8 -21.60 -13.97 15.44
C THR A 8 -21.40 -12.44 15.45
N ALA A 9 -22.25 -11.69 16.18
CA ALA A 9 -22.11 -10.23 16.29
C ALA A 9 -20.93 -9.78 17.16
N LYS A 10 -20.47 -10.56 18.15
CA LYS A 10 -19.38 -10.13 19.05
C LYS A 10 -18.01 -10.14 18.37
N SER A 11 -17.68 -11.17 17.58
CA SER A 11 -16.39 -11.23 16.86
C SER A 11 -16.32 -10.22 15.71
N LEU A 12 -17.44 -9.98 15.02
CA LEU A 12 -17.58 -8.90 14.03
C LEU A 12 -17.41 -7.51 14.67
N ARG A 13 -17.93 -7.30 15.88
CA ARG A 13 -17.74 -6.02 16.60
C ARG A 13 -16.28 -5.77 16.96
N PHE A 14 -15.57 -6.72 17.58
CA PHE A 14 -14.15 -6.52 17.92
C PHE A 14 -13.24 -6.36 16.69
N GLY A 15 -13.55 -7.07 15.60
CA GLY A 15 -12.84 -6.92 14.33
C GLY A 15 -13.01 -5.55 13.65
N LEU A 16 -14.06 -4.79 13.99
CA LEU A 16 -14.33 -3.47 13.39
C LEU A 16 -14.02 -2.32 14.37
N THR A 17 -14.26 -2.51 15.66
CA THR A 17 -14.10 -1.46 16.67
C THR A 17 -12.65 -1.07 16.87
N TRP A 18 -11.71 -2.03 16.90
CA TRP A 18 -10.30 -1.71 17.12
C TRP A 18 -9.70 -0.87 15.98
N PRO A 19 -9.81 -1.28 14.69
CA PRO A 19 -9.38 -0.41 13.59
C PRO A 19 -10.05 0.97 13.61
N ALA A 20 -11.35 1.05 13.91
CA ALA A 20 -12.05 2.34 13.97
C ALA A 20 -11.51 3.26 15.09
N VAL A 21 -11.28 2.73 16.30
CA VAL A 21 -10.70 3.49 17.41
C VAL A 21 -9.28 3.93 17.08
N VAL A 22 -8.46 3.04 16.52
CA VAL A 22 -7.08 3.37 16.11
C VAL A 22 -7.08 4.46 15.04
N LEU A 23 -8.02 4.46 14.09
CA LEU A 23 -8.14 5.52 13.10
C LEU A 23 -8.50 6.87 13.75
N ILE A 24 -9.45 6.91 14.67
CA ILE A 24 -9.82 8.15 15.37
C ILE A 24 -8.63 8.72 16.14
N VAL A 25 -7.97 7.90 16.96
CA VAL A 25 -6.79 8.31 17.72
C VAL A 25 -5.64 8.69 16.79
N GLY A 26 -5.45 7.93 15.70
CA GLY A 26 -4.44 8.18 14.68
C GLY A 26 -4.64 9.51 13.96
N ILE A 27 -5.87 9.90 13.64
CA ILE A 27 -6.18 11.20 13.03
C ILE A 27 -5.82 12.36 13.98
N ILE A 28 -6.11 12.22 15.28
CA ILE A 28 -5.70 13.21 16.28
C ILE A 28 -4.17 13.30 16.34
N ALA A 29 -3.47 12.17 16.38
CA ALA A 29 -2.02 12.13 16.36
C ALA A 29 -1.42 12.73 15.08
N GLN A 30 -2.06 12.53 13.91
CA GLN A 30 -1.68 13.15 12.64
C GLN A 30 -1.86 14.67 12.67
N ALA A 31 -2.95 15.17 13.24
CA ALA A 31 -3.16 16.61 13.38
C ALA A 31 -2.06 17.25 14.25
N LEU A 32 -1.69 16.60 15.35
CA LEU A 32 -0.57 17.04 16.20
C LEU A 32 0.77 16.99 15.45
N LEU A 33 1.05 15.89 14.76
CA LEU A 33 2.29 15.74 13.97
C LEU A 33 2.36 16.76 12.83
N GLY A 34 1.23 17.09 12.19
CA GLY A 34 1.11 18.18 11.22
C GLY A 34 1.40 19.54 11.82
N GLY A 35 0.88 19.82 13.02
CA GLY A 35 1.25 21.02 13.78
C GLY A 35 2.75 21.10 14.03
N VAL A 36 3.37 20.01 14.48
CA VAL A 36 4.84 19.92 14.67
C VAL A 36 5.58 20.14 13.34
N THR A 37 5.06 19.65 12.23
CA THR A 37 5.66 19.85 10.89
C THR A 37 5.75 21.35 10.57
N VAL A 38 4.69 22.11 10.83
CA VAL A 38 4.71 23.58 10.64
C VAL A 38 5.67 24.26 11.61
N LEU A 39 5.66 23.89 12.89
CA LEU A 39 6.54 24.48 13.92
C LEU A 39 8.03 24.20 13.68
N THR A 40 8.35 23.14 12.94
CA THR A 40 9.73 22.75 12.58
C THR A 40 10.17 23.30 11.22
N GLY A 41 9.41 24.24 10.63
CA GLY A 41 9.73 24.82 9.33
C GLY A 41 9.67 23.80 8.20
N LEU A 42 8.66 22.90 8.26
CA LEU A 42 8.43 21.83 7.29
C LEU A 42 9.62 20.87 7.13
N ASN A 43 10.41 20.65 8.19
CA ASN A 43 11.54 19.72 8.18
C ASN A 43 11.19 18.41 7.45
N SER A 44 11.95 18.08 6.42
CA SER A 44 11.67 16.98 5.50
C SER A 44 11.52 15.61 6.18
N TRP A 45 12.22 15.39 7.30
CA TRP A 45 12.06 14.16 8.09
C TRP A 45 10.73 14.09 8.82
N VAL A 46 10.24 15.23 9.31
CA VAL A 46 8.94 15.33 10.00
C VAL A 46 7.80 15.21 8.99
N VAL A 47 7.92 15.87 7.83
CA VAL A 47 6.97 15.70 6.70
C VAL A 47 6.91 14.24 6.26
N GLY A 48 8.07 13.59 6.11
CA GLY A 48 8.16 12.18 5.76
C GLY A 48 7.54 11.26 6.81
N ALA A 49 7.81 11.51 8.10
CA ALA A 49 7.18 10.77 9.19
C ALA A 49 5.65 10.94 9.19
N HIS A 50 5.16 12.15 8.92
CA HIS A 50 3.74 12.43 8.77
C HIS A 50 3.13 11.53 7.68
N PHE A 51 3.73 11.53 6.48
CA PHE A 51 3.27 10.71 5.36
C PHE A 51 3.29 9.21 5.67
N LEU A 52 4.35 8.69 6.30
CA LEU A 52 4.44 7.26 6.67
C LEU A 52 3.36 6.85 7.67
N VAL A 53 3.12 7.66 8.69
CA VAL A 53 2.04 7.40 9.66
C VAL A 53 0.66 7.47 8.98
N SER A 54 0.45 8.43 8.08
CA SER A 54 -0.73 8.46 7.20
C SER A 54 -0.88 7.16 6.41
N GLY A 55 0.20 6.65 5.81
CA GLY A 55 0.21 5.36 5.12
C GLY A 55 -0.24 4.21 6.00
N VAL A 56 0.24 4.14 7.25
CA VAL A 56 -0.17 3.09 8.21
C VAL A 56 -1.66 3.19 8.50
N LEU A 57 -2.19 4.41 8.68
CA LEU A 57 -3.63 4.62 8.86
C LEU A 57 -4.43 4.22 7.61
N ILE A 58 -3.93 4.49 6.41
CA ILE A 58 -4.55 4.02 5.15
C ILE A 58 -4.59 2.49 5.09
N SER A 59 -3.53 1.80 5.50
CA SER A 59 -3.56 0.32 5.62
C SER A 59 -4.61 -0.14 6.63
N ILE A 60 -4.70 0.49 7.80
CA ILE A 60 -5.71 0.15 8.81
C ILE A 60 -7.14 0.40 8.31
N ALA A 61 -7.36 1.52 7.61
CA ALA A 61 -8.63 1.83 6.95
C ALA A 61 -8.95 0.80 5.87
N SER A 62 -7.97 0.35 5.09
CA SER A 62 -8.14 -0.69 4.07
C SER A 62 -8.53 -2.03 4.71
N VAL A 63 -7.93 -2.39 5.86
CA VAL A 63 -8.36 -3.56 6.66
C VAL A 63 -9.81 -3.40 7.12
N LEU A 64 -10.18 -2.21 7.61
CA LEU A 64 -11.55 -1.94 8.05
C LEU A 64 -12.55 -2.09 6.90
N VAL A 65 -12.27 -1.47 5.74
CA VAL A 65 -13.08 -1.59 4.51
C VAL A 65 -13.22 -3.06 4.10
N TRP A 66 -12.12 -3.81 4.06
CA TRP A 66 -12.16 -5.23 3.73
C TRP A 66 -13.05 -6.04 4.66
N ARG A 67 -12.97 -5.78 5.98
CA ARG A 67 -13.81 -6.46 6.99
C ARG A 67 -15.29 -6.10 6.85
N VAL A 68 -15.61 -4.85 6.51
CA VAL A 68 -17.00 -4.41 6.28
C VAL A 68 -17.61 -5.14 5.08
N TYR A 69 -16.91 -5.19 3.95
CA TYR A 69 -17.43 -5.84 2.74
C TYR A 69 -17.30 -7.37 2.76
N SER A 70 -16.43 -7.93 3.61
CA SER A 70 -16.23 -9.37 3.81
C SER A 70 -16.26 -10.18 2.50
N PRO A 71 -15.41 -9.83 1.51
CA PRO A 71 -15.44 -10.49 0.22
C PRO A 71 -15.12 -11.99 0.37
N LYS A 72 -15.78 -12.82 -0.43
CA LYS A 72 -15.56 -14.27 -0.40
C LYS A 72 -14.17 -14.61 -0.92
N HIS A 73 -13.45 -15.46 -0.19
CA HIS A 73 -12.17 -16.00 -0.61
C HIS A 73 -12.37 -17.25 -1.46
N ASP A 74 -11.95 -17.18 -2.72
CA ASP A 74 -11.83 -18.38 -3.55
C ASP A 74 -10.46 -19.04 -3.33
N PRO A 75 -10.37 -20.37 -3.49
CA PRO A 75 -9.09 -21.04 -3.43
C PRO A 75 -8.14 -20.59 -4.55
N ILE A 76 -6.88 -20.32 -4.18
CA ILE A 76 -5.81 -19.96 -5.12
C ILE A 76 -4.60 -20.90 -4.93
N SER A 77 -3.63 -20.81 -5.85
CA SER A 77 -2.39 -21.58 -5.76
C SER A 77 -1.57 -21.24 -4.51
N TYR A 78 -0.96 -22.25 -3.88
CA TYR A 78 -0.10 -22.06 -2.71
C TYR A 78 1.07 -21.10 -2.98
N SER A 79 1.66 -21.19 -4.18
CA SER A 79 2.73 -20.29 -4.62
C SER A 79 2.29 -18.82 -4.62
N ALA A 80 1.04 -18.51 -4.98
CA ALA A 80 0.53 -17.14 -4.91
C ALA A 80 0.38 -16.67 -3.45
N VAL A 81 -0.07 -17.55 -2.53
CA VAL A 81 -0.18 -17.22 -1.10
C VAL A 81 1.20 -16.83 -0.51
N LEU A 82 2.26 -17.53 -0.92
CA LEU A 82 3.63 -17.24 -0.45
C LEU A 82 4.14 -15.85 -0.88
N LEU A 83 3.62 -15.28 -1.95
CA LEU A 83 4.03 -13.96 -2.45
C LEU A 83 3.35 -12.79 -1.74
N ALA A 84 2.28 -13.03 -0.96
CA ALA A 84 1.48 -11.97 -0.35
C ALA A 84 2.29 -11.05 0.57
N TRP A 85 3.13 -11.64 1.43
CA TRP A 85 4.00 -10.90 2.35
C TRP A 85 5.22 -10.26 1.67
N PRO A 86 5.97 -10.96 0.81
CA PRO A 86 7.03 -10.34 0.01
C PRO A 86 6.56 -9.10 -0.75
N ILE A 87 5.42 -9.16 -1.44
CA ILE A 87 4.83 -8.00 -2.14
C ILE A 87 4.57 -6.85 -1.15
N PHE A 88 3.91 -7.15 -0.02
CA PHE A 88 3.58 -6.15 0.98
C PHE A 88 4.84 -5.47 1.56
N LEU A 89 5.83 -6.26 1.97
CA LEU A 89 7.05 -5.75 2.62
C LEU A 89 7.91 -4.96 1.63
N ILE A 90 8.15 -5.48 0.43
CA ILE A 90 8.94 -4.77 -0.58
C ILE A 90 8.21 -3.50 -1.04
N GLY A 91 6.88 -3.53 -1.16
CA GLY A 91 6.11 -2.31 -1.45
C GLY A 91 6.24 -1.24 -0.36
N TRP A 92 6.26 -1.63 0.91
CA TRP A 92 6.53 -0.70 2.01
C TRP A 92 7.97 -0.18 2.00
N VAL A 93 8.96 -1.01 1.65
CA VAL A 93 10.34 -0.55 1.43
C VAL A 93 10.36 0.50 0.32
N THR A 94 9.69 0.27 -0.81
CA THR A 94 9.55 1.26 -1.89
C THR A 94 9.01 2.59 -1.36
N VAL A 95 7.92 2.56 -0.59
CA VAL A 95 7.31 3.77 0.01
C VAL A 95 8.30 4.51 0.92
N VAL A 96 8.98 3.80 1.82
CA VAL A 96 9.95 4.41 2.74
C VAL A 96 11.10 5.06 1.99
N VAL A 97 11.68 4.37 1.00
CA VAL A 97 12.76 4.95 0.18
C VAL A 97 12.23 6.14 -0.64
N GLY A 98 10.97 6.09 -1.10
CA GLY A 98 10.33 7.21 -1.83
C GLY A 98 10.13 8.45 -0.96
N VAL A 99 9.86 8.27 0.33
CA VAL A 99 9.82 9.37 1.30
C VAL A 99 11.20 10.03 1.45
N VAL A 100 12.28 9.24 1.45
CA VAL A 100 13.65 9.78 1.46
C VAL A 100 13.93 10.57 0.17
N VAL A 101 13.54 10.06 -1.00
CA VAL A 101 13.65 10.78 -2.29
C VAL A 101 12.89 12.10 -2.25
N THR A 102 11.67 12.10 -1.70
CA THR A 102 10.84 13.32 -1.57
C THR A 102 11.54 14.37 -0.71
N GLY A 103 12.17 13.95 0.39
CA GLY A 103 12.95 14.85 1.26
C GLY A 103 14.26 15.37 0.66
N ALA A 104 14.81 14.69 -0.34
CA ALA A 104 15.97 15.15 -1.11
C ALA A 104 15.57 16.11 -2.25
N GLY A 105 14.33 16.02 -2.71
CA GLY A 105 13.80 16.78 -3.83
C GLY A 105 13.53 18.26 -3.54
N PRO A 106 13.19 19.03 -4.58
CA PRO A 106 12.86 20.45 -4.44
C PRO A 106 11.54 20.72 -3.72
N HIS A 107 10.69 19.70 -3.53
CA HIS A 107 9.35 19.81 -2.95
C HIS A 107 9.23 19.04 -1.62
N ALA A 108 10.23 19.17 -0.73
CA ALA A 108 10.23 18.51 0.57
C ALA A 108 9.31 19.18 1.62
N GLY A 109 8.66 20.28 1.24
CA GLY A 109 7.87 21.19 2.06
C GLY A 109 7.57 22.45 1.24
N ASP A 110 8.02 23.60 1.72
CA ASP A 110 8.11 24.86 0.97
C ASP A 110 9.49 25.03 0.30
N ALA A 111 9.71 26.16 -0.37
CA ALA A 111 10.96 26.45 -1.09
C ALA A 111 12.17 26.61 -0.15
N ASP A 112 11.95 27.03 1.10
CA ASP A 112 12.99 27.30 2.11
C ASP A 112 13.22 26.09 3.04
N THR A 113 12.49 25.00 2.82
CA THR A 113 12.50 23.81 3.68
C THR A 113 13.88 23.15 3.70
N PRO A 114 14.41 22.81 4.90
CA PRO A 114 15.62 22.00 5.02
C PRO A 114 15.45 20.62 4.36
N ARG A 115 16.21 20.40 3.28
CA ARG A 115 16.36 19.09 2.64
C ARG A 115 17.10 18.13 3.56
N ASN A 116 16.93 16.83 3.31
CA ASN A 116 17.55 15.79 4.13
C ASN A 116 19.06 15.56 3.85
N GLY A 117 19.65 16.31 2.91
CA GLY A 117 21.08 16.27 2.60
C GLY A 117 21.50 15.14 1.64
N PHE A 118 20.57 14.33 1.17
CA PHE A 118 20.86 13.28 0.19
C PHE A 118 20.82 13.79 -1.25
N ASP A 119 21.64 13.18 -2.10
CA ASP A 119 21.65 13.44 -3.54
C ASP A 119 20.42 12.84 -4.22
N LEU A 120 19.61 13.68 -4.87
CA LEU A 120 18.35 13.29 -5.46
C LEU A 120 18.53 12.26 -6.58
N GLU A 121 19.52 12.48 -7.46
CA GLU A 121 19.80 11.63 -8.62
C GLU A 121 20.17 10.21 -8.19
N THR A 122 21.01 10.09 -7.17
CA THR A 122 21.39 8.80 -6.60
C THR A 122 20.19 8.09 -5.95
N TRP A 123 19.41 8.81 -5.13
CA TRP A 123 18.34 8.18 -4.35
C TRP A 123 17.11 7.78 -5.17
N GLN A 124 16.80 8.47 -6.27
CA GLN A 124 15.73 8.03 -7.17
C GLN A 124 16.04 6.67 -7.82
N HIS A 125 17.32 6.34 -8.05
CA HIS A 125 17.72 5.00 -8.51
C HIS A 125 17.53 3.94 -7.43
N TYR A 126 17.96 4.24 -6.19
CA TYR A 126 17.73 3.34 -5.05
C TYR A 126 16.25 3.11 -4.75
N HIS A 127 15.39 4.10 -4.98
CA HIS A 127 13.94 3.95 -4.89
C HIS A 127 13.36 3.04 -5.98
N SER A 128 13.91 3.13 -7.20
CA SER A 128 13.41 2.39 -8.36
C SER A 128 13.62 0.87 -8.21
N TRP A 129 14.69 0.42 -7.56
CA TRP A 129 14.97 -1.03 -7.41
C TRP A 129 13.89 -1.82 -6.64
N PRO A 130 13.49 -1.44 -5.41
CA PRO A 130 12.39 -2.13 -4.73
C PRO A 130 11.06 -1.92 -5.47
N ALA A 131 10.86 -0.79 -6.15
CA ALA A 131 9.66 -0.58 -6.98
C ALA A 131 9.55 -1.59 -8.14
N TYR A 132 10.66 -1.82 -8.86
CA TYR A 132 10.73 -2.82 -9.92
C TYR A 132 10.54 -4.24 -9.38
N LEU A 133 11.20 -4.56 -8.25
CA LEU A 133 11.03 -5.86 -7.61
C LEU A 133 9.58 -6.09 -7.18
N MET A 134 8.95 -5.13 -6.50
CA MET A 134 7.54 -5.20 -6.12
C MET A 134 6.66 -5.44 -7.35
N THR A 135 6.86 -4.66 -8.42
CA THR A 135 6.05 -4.75 -9.65
C THR A 135 6.18 -6.14 -10.29
N GLY A 136 7.40 -6.69 -10.36
CA GLY A 136 7.66 -8.04 -10.85
C GLY A 136 6.99 -9.13 -10.01
N LEU A 137 7.05 -9.00 -8.67
CA LEU A 137 6.37 -9.93 -7.76
C LEU A 137 4.84 -9.87 -7.90
N VAL A 138 4.27 -8.68 -8.06
CA VAL A 138 2.83 -8.50 -8.29
C VAL A 138 2.41 -9.14 -9.61
N LEU A 139 3.18 -8.93 -10.69
CA LEU A 139 2.93 -9.57 -11.98
C LEU A 139 2.97 -11.10 -11.86
N LEU A 140 3.99 -11.64 -11.20
CA LEU A 140 4.12 -13.09 -10.98
C LEU A 140 2.92 -13.64 -10.19
N ALA A 141 2.54 -12.98 -9.08
CA ALA A 141 1.38 -13.38 -8.29
C ALA A 141 0.09 -13.32 -9.11
N LEU A 142 -0.10 -12.28 -9.94
CA LEU A 142 -1.27 -12.14 -10.82
C LEU A 142 -1.36 -13.30 -11.80
N VAL A 143 -0.26 -13.68 -12.45
CA VAL A 143 -0.22 -14.82 -13.37
C VAL A 143 -0.55 -16.13 -12.64
N LEU A 144 0.01 -16.36 -11.46
CA LEU A 144 -0.25 -17.57 -10.67
C LEU A 144 -1.71 -17.68 -10.22
N VAL A 145 -2.31 -16.57 -9.77
CA VAL A 145 -3.73 -16.53 -9.40
C VAL A 145 -4.60 -16.73 -10.65
N TRP A 146 -4.30 -16.03 -11.75
CA TRP A 146 -5.06 -16.10 -13.01
C TRP A 146 -5.12 -17.51 -13.59
N ARG A 147 -4.05 -18.29 -13.43
CA ARG A 147 -4.01 -19.71 -13.86
C ARG A 147 -4.77 -20.64 -12.92
N SER A 148 -4.86 -20.30 -11.63
CA SER A 148 -5.57 -21.14 -10.64
C SER A 148 -7.08 -20.91 -10.59
N VAL A 149 -7.55 -19.71 -10.94
CA VAL A 149 -8.99 -19.37 -10.94
C VAL A 149 -9.61 -19.78 -12.28
N GLN A 150 -10.64 -20.63 -12.24
CA GLN A 150 -11.31 -21.15 -13.43
C GLN A 150 -12.38 -20.16 -13.94
N ASP A 151 -13.36 -19.81 -13.11
CA ASP A 151 -14.50 -18.97 -13.50
C ASP A 151 -14.46 -17.57 -12.89
N ARG A 152 -15.12 -16.61 -13.56
CA ARG A 152 -15.35 -15.23 -13.07
C ARG A 152 -14.07 -14.54 -12.55
N LYS A 153 -12.95 -14.70 -13.27
CA LYS A 153 -11.64 -14.18 -12.87
C LYS A 153 -11.66 -12.71 -12.47
N LEU A 154 -12.34 -11.86 -13.23
CA LEU A 154 -12.44 -10.42 -12.94
C LEU A 154 -13.30 -10.09 -11.72
N ALA A 155 -14.15 -11.01 -11.24
CA ALA A 155 -14.90 -10.85 -10.00
C ALA A 155 -14.09 -11.31 -8.77
N ASN A 156 -13.04 -12.13 -8.98
CA ASN A 156 -12.22 -12.65 -7.90
C ASN A 156 -11.43 -11.52 -7.21
N PRO A 157 -11.54 -11.37 -5.87
CA PRO A 157 -10.87 -10.29 -5.14
C PRO A 157 -9.34 -10.28 -5.26
N ALA A 158 -8.69 -11.44 -5.38
CA ALA A 158 -7.24 -11.54 -5.52
C ALA A 158 -6.79 -11.04 -6.90
N VAL A 159 -7.48 -11.46 -7.98
CA VAL A 159 -7.22 -10.96 -9.33
C VAL A 159 -7.42 -9.45 -9.39
N ARG A 160 -8.55 -8.93 -8.89
CA ARG A 160 -8.85 -7.49 -8.91
C ARG A 160 -7.81 -6.67 -8.15
N SER A 161 -7.43 -7.11 -6.95
CA SER A 161 -6.45 -6.40 -6.11
C SER A 161 -5.08 -6.37 -6.76
N LEU A 162 -4.60 -7.52 -7.27
CA LEU A 162 -3.30 -7.62 -7.95
C LEU A 162 -3.28 -6.86 -9.28
N ALA A 163 -4.33 -6.96 -10.09
CA ALA A 163 -4.42 -6.24 -11.37
C ALA A 163 -4.47 -4.72 -11.15
N SER A 164 -5.24 -4.25 -10.15
CA SER A 164 -5.29 -2.83 -9.79
C SER A 164 -3.93 -2.36 -9.27
N LEU A 165 -3.28 -3.14 -8.40
CA LEU A 165 -1.94 -2.83 -7.90
C LEU A 165 -0.91 -2.75 -9.03
N LEU A 166 -0.93 -3.72 -9.96
CA LEU A 166 -0.04 -3.74 -11.11
C LEU A 166 -0.26 -2.52 -12.00
N LEU A 167 -1.51 -2.19 -12.32
CA LEU A 167 -1.85 -1.02 -13.14
C LEU A 167 -1.33 0.26 -12.49
N VAL A 168 -1.63 0.47 -11.21
CA VAL A 168 -1.19 1.68 -10.49
C VAL A 168 0.33 1.70 -10.38
N ALA A 169 1.00 0.57 -10.12
CA ALA A 169 2.46 0.50 -10.08
C ALA A 169 3.11 0.87 -11.41
N ILE A 170 2.56 0.42 -12.54
CA ILE A 170 3.04 0.82 -13.88
C ILE A 170 2.85 2.31 -14.11
N VAL A 171 1.67 2.86 -13.78
CA VAL A 171 1.41 4.30 -13.87
C VAL A 171 2.38 5.09 -12.99
N GLN A 172 2.66 4.63 -11.78
CA GLN A 172 3.62 5.26 -10.87
C GLN A 172 5.05 5.17 -11.41
N ALA A 173 5.45 4.07 -12.02
CA ALA A 173 6.77 3.96 -12.66
C ALA A 173 6.92 4.97 -13.80
N VAL A 174 5.91 5.11 -14.67
CA VAL A 174 5.90 6.11 -15.75
C VAL A 174 5.96 7.53 -15.16
N LEU A 175 5.15 7.83 -14.15
CA LEU A 175 5.16 9.14 -13.47
C LEU A 175 6.50 9.44 -12.80
N GLY A 176 7.12 8.46 -12.15
CA GLY A 176 8.43 8.62 -11.50
C GLY A 176 9.54 8.93 -12.49
N VAL A 177 9.59 8.22 -13.63
CA VAL A 177 10.53 8.53 -14.72
C VAL A 177 10.28 9.92 -15.31
N ALA A 178 9.00 10.28 -15.50
CA ALA A 178 8.63 11.60 -15.98
C ALA A 178 9.10 12.70 -15.00
N GLN A 179 8.91 12.51 -13.69
CA GLN A 179 9.40 13.44 -12.66
C GLN A 179 10.92 13.58 -12.67
N ALA A 180 11.66 12.47 -12.74
CA ALA A 180 13.12 12.50 -12.79
C ALA A 180 13.62 13.34 -13.98
N ASN A 181 13.00 13.18 -15.16
CA ASN A 181 13.40 13.88 -16.38
C ASN A 181 12.98 15.36 -16.42
N MET A 182 11.93 15.75 -15.70
CA MET A 182 11.38 17.11 -15.71
C MET A 182 11.79 17.96 -14.50
N GLY A 183 12.71 17.48 -13.66
CA GLY A 183 13.12 18.22 -12.45
C GLY A 183 12.06 18.22 -11.34
N VAL A 184 11.27 17.13 -11.26
CA VAL A 184 10.25 16.86 -10.23
C VAL A 184 9.18 17.97 -10.13
N PRO A 185 8.39 18.27 -11.18
CA PRO A 185 7.35 19.30 -11.10
C PRO A 185 6.35 19.06 -9.96
N ALA A 186 5.96 20.11 -9.24
CA ALA A 186 5.11 20.02 -8.04
C ALA A 186 3.81 19.23 -8.28
N LEU A 187 3.14 19.46 -9.41
CA LEU A 187 1.90 18.75 -9.76
C LEU A 187 2.12 17.24 -9.89
N LEU A 188 3.20 16.83 -10.57
CA LEU A 188 3.52 15.42 -10.73
C LEU A 188 3.94 14.79 -9.41
N ALA A 189 4.66 15.52 -8.55
CA ALA A 189 4.95 15.08 -7.20
C ALA A 189 3.66 14.82 -6.40
N GLY A 190 2.69 15.73 -6.43
CA GLY A 190 1.39 15.53 -5.78
C GLY A 190 0.62 14.32 -6.32
N ILE A 191 0.59 14.14 -7.65
CA ILE A 191 -0.06 12.98 -8.29
C ILE A 191 0.66 11.67 -7.90
N HIS A 192 1.99 11.68 -7.82
CA HIS A 192 2.77 10.52 -7.40
C HIS A 192 2.52 10.18 -5.93
N MET A 193 2.45 11.16 -5.03
CA MET A 193 2.12 10.94 -3.62
C MET A 193 0.69 10.40 -3.43
N LEU A 194 -0.27 10.88 -4.23
CA LEU A 194 -1.62 10.32 -4.26
C LEU A 194 -1.59 8.86 -4.72
N GLY A 195 -0.86 8.57 -5.80
CA GLY A 195 -0.70 7.21 -6.29
C GLY A 195 0.02 6.28 -5.30
N ALA A 196 1.01 6.77 -4.57
CA ALA A 196 1.65 6.05 -3.47
C ALA A 196 0.66 5.70 -2.36
N SER A 197 -0.24 6.62 -2.01
CA SER A 197 -1.33 6.38 -1.04
C SER A 197 -2.29 5.28 -1.52
N VAL A 198 -2.62 5.28 -2.82
CA VAL A 198 -3.41 4.21 -3.46
C VAL A 198 -2.67 2.88 -3.44
N ILE A 199 -1.35 2.86 -3.73
CA ILE A 199 -0.51 1.66 -3.64
C ILE A 199 -0.53 1.09 -2.23
N ILE A 200 -0.39 1.90 -1.18
CA ILE A 200 -0.43 1.42 0.22
C ILE A 200 -1.76 0.71 0.55
N SER A 201 -2.88 1.26 0.07
CA SER A 201 -4.19 0.61 0.20
C SER A 201 -4.24 -0.72 -0.55
N LEU A 202 -3.76 -0.74 -1.81
CA LEU A 202 -3.75 -1.93 -2.66
C LEU A 202 -2.78 -3.03 -2.18
N LEU A 203 -1.64 -2.66 -1.58
CA LEU A 203 -0.72 -3.57 -0.89
C LEU A 203 -1.43 -4.28 0.27
N THR A 204 -2.29 -3.55 0.96
CA THR A 204 -3.10 -4.11 2.06
C THR A 204 -4.20 -5.03 1.51
N PHE A 205 -4.92 -4.60 0.47
CA PHE A 205 -5.96 -5.43 -0.15
C PHE A 205 -5.39 -6.71 -0.76
N GLN A 206 -4.26 -6.67 -1.47
CA GLN A 206 -3.64 -7.89 -2.00
C GLN A 206 -3.22 -8.83 -0.87
N LEU A 207 -2.68 -8.30 0.25
CA LEU A 207 -2.29 -9.14 1.39
C LEU A 207 -3.50 -9.87 1.98
N LEU A 208 -4.64 -9.19 2.09
CA LEU A 208 -5.88 -9.77 2.61
C LEU A 208 -6.55 -10.74 1.62
N ALA A 209 -6.48 -10.44 0.32
CA ALA A 209 -7.04 -11.28 -0.73
C ALA A 209 -6.27 -12.58 -0.92
N LEU A 210 -4.94 -12.54 -0.79
CA LEU A 210 -4.06 -13.69 -0.98
C LEU A 210 -3.95 -14.59 0.28
N ARG A 211 -4.52 -14.19 1.42
CA ARG A 211 -4.66 -15.04 2.62
C ARG A 211 -5.77 -16.11 2.49
N SER A 212 -6.16 -16.49 1.27
CA SER A 212 -7.24 -17.45 1.04
C SER A 212 -6.85 -18.89 1.40
N LYS A 213 -7.85 -19.76 1.55
CA LYS A 213 -7.64 -21.21 1.69
C LYS A 213 -6.97 -21.72 0.40
N PHE A 214 -5.74 -22.19 0.48
CA PHE A 214 -5.04 -22.74 -0.70
C PHE A 214 -5.65 -24.07 -1.14
N GLN A 215 -5.67 -24.33 -2.45
CA GLN A 215 -5.90 -25.69 -2.94
C GLN A 215 -4.62 -26.49 -2.69
N ARG A 216 -4.67 -27.53 -1.84
CA ARG A 216 -3.66 -28.59 -1.95
C ARG A 216 -3.91 -29.27 -3.28
N GLY A 217 -2.90 -29.30 -4.15
CA GLY A 217 -2.97 -30.13 -5.33
C GLY A 217 -3.25 -31.55 -4.88
N ILE A 218 -4.45 -32.05 -5.16
CA ILE A 218 -4.70 -33.48 -5.10
C ILE A 218 -3.99 -34.01 -6.33
N SER A 219 -2.84 -34.65 -6.13
CA SER A 219 -2.28 -35.53 -7.16
C SER A 219 -3.29 -36.66 -7.35
N SER A 220 -4.14 -36.55 -8.37
CA SER A 220 -4.78 -37.74 -8.93
C SER A 220 -3.67 -38.51 -9.65
N SER A 221 -3.29 -39.64 -9.04
CA SER A 221 -2.52 -40.74 -9.63
C SER A 221 -2.94 -41.07 -11.05
#